data_AF-A0A4P5WEV3-F1
#
_entry.id   AF-A0A4P5WEV3-F1
#
_cell.length_a   1.000
_cell.length_b   1.000
_cell.length_c   1.000
_cell.angle_alpha   90.00
_cell.angle_beta   90.00
_cell.angle_gamma   90.00
#
_symmetry.space_group_name_H-M   'P 1'
#
loop_
_entity.id
_entity.type
_entity.pdbx_description
1 polymer ?
#
loop_
_entity_poly.entity_id
_entity_poly.type
_entity_poly.pdbx_seq_one_letter_code
_entity_poly.pdbx_strand_id
1 'polypeptide(L)'
;MTQKSIAICALSENEHKRTALYKMTVSLIRAYANIADELTAAGYRDVNIKRIKKHVDEFVKLREIIRNASGENIDLKAYEADMRHLLDTYIEASEPKVISPFGDLSLLELIVKTGIGEAISQLPKGLQSNKEAVAETIENNIRSTIIKSHLNDPAYFDKMSQLLGELIANRKAKAIDYVAYLKKIAELAKQVITPSNPISPKIDTAGKRALYNNLNENEELALTIDKAVKDVRNHDWLDVEARERVIKFALNEQLKDAGEVERIFAIIKQQPEY
;
A
#
# COMPACT_ATOMS: atom_id res chain seq x y z
N MET A 1 13.26 -14.47 10.62
CA MET A 1 13.08 -13.30 9.75
C MET A 1 11.61 -13.14 9.44
N THR A 2 11.02 -11.99 9.75
CA THR A 2 9.60 -11.71 9.51
C THR A 2 9.31 -11.59 8.01
N GLN A 3 8.09 -11.92 7.57
CA GLN A 3 7.64 -11.71 6.18
C GLN A 3 7.80 -10.25 5.70
N LYS A 4 7.77 -9.28 6.64
CA LYS A 4 8.11 -7.86 6.42
C LYS A 4 9.58 -7.68 6.02
N SER A 5 10.49 -8.36 6.71
CA SER A 5 11.91 -8.39 6.36
C SER A 5 12.14 -9.08 5.02
N ILE A 6 11.36 -10.12 4.69
CA ILE A 6 11.46 -10.86 3.42
C ILE A 6 10.92 -10.05 2.24
N ALA A 7 9.85 -9.26 2.39
CA ALA A 7 9.29 -8.43 1.32
C ALA A 7 10.10 -7.14 1.09
N ILE A 8 10.60 -6.51 2.16
CA ILE A 8 11.54 -5.37 2.05
C ILE A 8 12.90 -5.87 1.53
N CYS A 9 13.39 -7.03 1.99
CA CYS A 9 14.51 -7.72 1.34
C CYS A 9 14.18 -8.00 -0.12
N ALA A 10 13.03 -8.56 -0.48
CA ALA A 10 12.75 -8.92 -1.87
C ALA A 10 12.65 -7.68 -2.79
N LEU A 11 12.14 -6.55 -2.31
CA LEU A 11 12.16 -5.29 -3.06
C LEU A 11 13.59 -4.75 -3.17
N SER A 12 14.34 -4.69 -2.07
CA SER A 12 15.74 -4.23 -2.07
C SER A 12 16.68 -5.15 -2.88
N GLU A 13 16.61 -6.46 -2.66
CA GLU A 13 17.38 -7.50 -3.34
C GLU A 13 17.09 -7.56 -4.83
N ASN A 14 15.88 -7.20 -5.28
CA ASN A 14 15.55 -7.17 -6.71
C ASN A 14 15.60 -5.77 -7.33
N GLU A 15 16.07 -4.76 -6.59
CA GLU A 15 16.23 -3.39 -7.10
C GLU A 15 17.14 -3.36 -8.33
N HIS A 16 18.31 -4.01 -8.25
CA HIS A 16 19.23 -4.12 -9.39
C HIS A 16 18.59 -4.75 -10.62
N LYS A 17 17.69 -5.74 -10.45
CA LYS A 17 16.96 -6.38 -11.54
C LYS A 17 15.91 -5.44 -12.14
N ARG A 18 15.19 -4.67 -11.31
CA ARG A 18 14.25 -3.63 -11.78
C ARG A 18 14.99 -2.54 -12.54
N THR A 19 16.09 -2.01 -11.99
CA THR A 19 16.93 -1.02 -12.66
C THR A 19 17.48 -1.54 -13.99
N ALA A 20 17.94 -2.79 -14.03
CA ALA A 20 18.40 -3.42 -15.26
C ALA A 20 17.27 -3.55 -16.28
N LEU A 21 16.09 -4.04 -15.87
CA LEU A 21 14.90 -4.10 -16.71
C LEU A 21 14.56 -2.72 -17.30
N TYR A 22 14.54 -1.67 -16.47
CA TYR A 22 14.23 -0.31 -16.94
C TYR A 22 15.23 0.19 -17.97
N LYS A 23 16.53 0.03 -17.73
CA LYS A 23 17.59 0.43 -18.68
C LYS A 23 17.54 -0.37 -19.98
N MET A 24 17.29 -1.67 -19.89
CA MET A 24 17.22 -2.55 -21.06
C MET A 24 15.97 -2.28 -21.89
N THR A 25 14.81 -2.04 -21.26
CA THR A 25 13.58 -1.66 -21.97
C THR A 25 13.77 -0.33 -22.71
N VAL A 26 14.42 0.67 -22.10
CA VAL A 26 14.75 1.94 -22.80
C VAL A 26 15.68 1.70 -23.98
N SER A 27 16.71 0.87 -23.80
CA SER A 27 17.66 0.54 -24.86
C SER A 27 16.98 -0.20 -26.02
N LEU A 28 16.05 -1.12 -25.71
CA LEU A 28 15.23 -1.83 -26.69
C LEU A 28 14.34 -0.88 -27.50
N ILE A 29 13.68 0.07 -26.83
CA ILE A 29 12.80 1.05 -27.49
C ILE A 29 13.61 1.95 -28.44
N ARG A 30 14.78 2.44 -28.00
CA ARG A 30 15.67 3.24 -28.85
C ARG A 30 16.18 2.45 -30.05
N ALA A 31 16.62 1.22 -29.83
CA ALA A 31 17.10 0.36 -30.92
C ALA A 31 15.98 0.06 -31.93
N TYR A 32 14.77 -0.18 -31.45
CA TYR A 32 13.60 -0.40 -32.30
C TYR A 32 13.24 0.86 -33.08
N ALA A 33 13.15 2.02 -32.42
CA ALA A 33 12.83 3.29 -33.08
C ALA A 33 13.82 3.67 -34.19
N ASN A 34 15.10 3.39 -33.99
CA ASN A 34 16.13 3.69 -34.99
C ASN A 34 16.01 2.87 -36.28
N ILE A 35 15.28 1.75 -36.28
CA ILE A 35 15.17 0.85 -37.45
C ILE A 35 13.73 0.57 -37.86
N ALA A 36 12.73 0.96 -37.06
CA ALA A 36 11.34 0.52 -37.20
C ALA A 36 10.78 0.76 -38.62
N ASP A 37 11.09 1.91 -39.23
CA ASP A 37 10.64 2.28 -40.57
C ASP A 37 11.46 1.59 -41.69
N GLU A 38 12.63 1.05 -41.37
CA GLU A 38 13.58 0.44 -42.30
C GLU A 38 13.63 -1.09 -42.19
N LEU A 39 12.89 -1.71 -41.26
CA LEU A 39 12.94 -3.17 -41.01
C LEU A 39 12.65 -4.01 -42.26
N THR A 40 11.69 -3.59 -43.08
CA THR A 40 11.38 -4.26 -44.36
C THR A 40 12.54 -4.15 -45.35
N ALA A 41 13.14 -2.96 -45.46
CA ALA A 41 14.30 -2.71 -46.31
C ALA A 41 15.56 -3.46 -45.83
N ALA A 42 15.69 -3.68 -44.52
CA ALA A 42 16.73 -4.48 -43.88
C ALA A 42 16.51 -6.00 -44.02
N GLY A 43 15.48 -6.44 -44.76
CA GLY A 43 15.24 -7.85 -45.08
C GLY A 43 14.45 -8.62 -44.02
N TYR A 44 13.83 -7.94 -43.05
CA TYR A 44 12.94 -8.60 -42.10
C TYR A 44 11.60 -8.95 -42.75
N ARG A 45 11.12 -10.18 -42.51
CA ARG A 45 9.78 -10.62 -42.93
C ARG A 45 8.72 -10.00 -42.02
N ASP A 46 7.53 -9.73 -42.56
CA ASP A 46 6.39 -9.16 -41.81
C ASP A 46 6.08 -9.88 -40.50
N VAL A 47 6.18 -11.21 -40.48
CA VAL A 47 5.97 -12.02 -39.26
C VAL A 47 6.99 -11.67 -38.17
N ASN A 48 8.24 -11.43 -38.55
CA ASN A 48 9.30 -11.03 -37.62
C ASN A 48 9.10 -9.59 -37.15
N ILE A 49 8.72 -8.69 -38.06
CA ILE A 49 8.42 -7.28 -37.73
C ILE A 49 7.29 -7.22 -36.70
N LYS A 50 6.18 -7.95 -36.92
CA LYS A 50 5.07 -8.05 -35.96
C LYS A 50 5.50 -8.63 -34.63
N ARG A 51 6.36 -9.66 -34.62
CA ARG A 51 6.88 -10.26 -33.39
C ARG A 51 7.76 -9.28 -32.60
N ILE A 52 8.64 -8.55 -33.28
CA ILE A 52 9.51 -7.53 -32.67
C ILE A 52 8.63 -6.43 -32.04
N LYS A 53 7.67 -5.89 -32.80
CA LYS A 53 6.73 -4.88 -32.30
C LYS A 53 5.98 -5.37 -31.05
N LYS A 54 5.51 -6.62 -31.07
CA LYS A 54 4.83 -7.25 -29.93
C LYS A 54 5.73 -7.34 -28.70
N HIS A 55 6.98 -7.79 -28.84
CA HIS A 55 7.90 -7.87 -27.70
C HIS A 55 8.22 -6.49 -27.12
N VAL A 56 8.43 -5.48 -27.97
CA VAL A 56 8.66 -4.10 -27.51
C VAL A 56 7.49 -3.62 -26.67
N ASP A 57 6.25 -3.83 -27.13
CA ASP A 57 5.02 -3.49 -26.40
C ASP A 57 4.89 -4.27 -25.07
N GLU A 58 5.16 -5.57 -25.06
CA GLU A 58 5.13 -6.41 -23.86
C GLU A 58 6.14 -5.93 -22.79
N PHE A 59 7.37 -5.58 -23.19
CA PHE A 59 8.40 -5.10 -22.25
C PHE A 59 8.11 -3.69 -21.73
N VAL A 60 7.49 -2.83 -22.53
CA VAL A 60 6.98 -1.52 -22.08
C VAL A 60 5.91 -1.72 -21.01
N LYS A 61 4.91 -2.57 -21.28
CA LYS A 61 3.82 -2.88 -20.33
C LYS A 61 4.34 -3.52 -19.05
N LEU A 62 5.26 -4.47 -19.16
CA LEU A 62 5.88 -5.14 -18.01
C LEU A 62 6.64 -4.15 -17.12
N ARG A 63 7.39 -3.23 -17.73
CA ARG A 63 8.08 -2.15 -17.01
C ARG A 63 7.10 -1.28 -16.22
N GLU A 64 6.00 -0.84 -16.83
CA GLU A 64 5.01 0.00 -16.15
C GLU A 64 4.31 -0.73 -14.99
N ILE A 65 3.94 -2.00 -15.19
CA ILE A 65 3.35 -2.84 -14.12
C ILE A 65 4.29 -2.93 -12.92
N ILE A 66 5.57 -3.23 -13.16
CA ILE A 66 6.57 -3.37 -12.10
C ILE A 66 6.86 -2.03 -11.43
N ARG A 67 6.95 -0.94 -12.20
CA ARG A 67 7.12 0.41 -11.67
C ARG A 67 5.98 0.76 -10.72
N ASN A 68 4.74 0.59 -11.16
CA ASN A 68 3.55 0.88 -10.34
C ASN A 68 3.46 -0.02 -9.10
N ALA A 69 3.75 -1.31 -9.24
CA ALA A 69 3.74 -2.26 -8.13
C ALA A 69 4.85 -2.00 -7.09
N SER A 70 5.99 -1.45 -7.51
CA SER A 70 7.13 -1.15 -6.62
C SER A 70 6.93 0.12 -5.79
N GLY A 71 6.11 1.06 -6.23
CA GLY A 71 5.91 2.35 -5.55
C GLY A 71 7.17 3.22 -5.44
N GLU A 72 8.25 2.86 -6.14
CA GLU A 72 9.51 3.60 -6.15
C GLU A 72 9.38 4.83 -7.04
N ASN A 73 9.48 6.02 -6.42
CA ASN A 73 9.56 7.28 -7.15
C ASN A 73 11.00 7.51 -7.61
N ILE A 74 11.48 6.65 -8.52
CA ILE A 74 12.78 6.83 -9.16
C ILE A 74 12.66 8.09 -10.02
N ASP A 75 13.51 9.09 -9.79
CA ASP A 75 13.57 10.31 -10.60
C ASP A 75 14.06 9.96 -12.02
N LEU A 76 13.13 9.48 -12.83
CA LEU A 76 13.33 9.09 -14.22
C LEU A 76 13.02 10.25 -15.16
N LYS A 77 12.97 11.51 -14.69
CA LYS A 77 12.70 12.67 -15.54
C LYS A 77 13.64 12.74 -16.76
N ALA A 78 14.90 12.36 -16.58
CA ALA A 78 15.87 12.27 -17.67
C ALA A 78 15.57 11.16 -18.70
N TYR A 79 14.78 10.14 -18.34
CA TYR A 79 14.40 9.01 -19.20
C TYR A 79 13.01 9.17 -19.82
N GLU A 80 12.12 9.96 -19.23
CA GLU A 80 10.72 10.08 -19.68
C GLU A 80 10.52 10.98 -20.90
N ALA A 81 11.34 12.02 -21.07
CA ALA A 81 11.18 12.99 -22.16
C ALA A 81 11.43 12.38 -23.55
N ASP A 82 12.55 11.67 -23.73
CA ASP A 82 12.89 10.99 -24.99
C ASP A 82 11.93 9.83 -25.30
N MET A 83 11.49 9.11 -24.26
CA MET A 83 10.69 7.90 -24.42
C MET A 83 9.26 8.20 -24.85
N ARG A 84 8.69 9.33 -24.40
CA ARG A 84 7.29 9.66 -24.68
C ARG A 84 7.02 9.73 -26.18
N HIS A 85 7.88 10.45 -26.91
CA HIS A 85 7.79 10.55 -28.37
C HIS A 85 7.99 9.19 -29.06
N LEU A 86 8.92 8.37 -28.59
CA LEU A 86 9.21 7.05 -29.18
C LEU A 86 8.08 6.04 -28.96
N LEU A 87 7.43 6.09 -27.81
CA LEU A 87 6.24 5.32 -27.50
C LEU A 87 5.07 5.78 -28.37
N ASP A 88 4.80 7.08 -28.42
CA ASP A 88 3.69 7.65 -29.19
C ASP A 88 3.83 7.39 -30.71
N THR A 89 5.06 7.33 -31.24
CA THR A 89 5.31 7.15 -32.68
C THR A 89 5.16 5.70 -33.13
N TYR A 90 5.67 4.73 -32.35
CA TYR A 90 5.81 3.34 -32.82
C TYR A 90 4.94 2.33 -32.07
N ILE A 91 4.38 2.73 -30.94
CA ILE A 91 3.51 1.92 -30.10
C ILE A 91 2.18 2.65 -30.02
N GLU A 92 1.19 2.20 -30.80
CA GLU A 92 -0.20 2.53 -30.47
C GLU A 92 -0.42 2.03 -29.04
N ALA A 93 -0.42 2.98 -28.10
CA ALA A 93 -0.92 2.74 -26.77
C ALA A 93 -2.39 2.39 -26.96
N SER A 94 -2.67 1.09 -27.14
CA SER A 94 -3.99 0.52 -26.87
C SER A 94 -4.46 1.21 -25.60
N GLU A 95 -5.59 1.93 -25.71
CA GLU A 95 -6.17 2.89 -24.77
C GLU A 95 -5.63 2.78 -23.35
N PRO A 96 -5.34 3.90 -22.65
CA PRO A 96 -4.89 3.90 -21.26
C PRO A 96 -5.64 2.82 -20.48
N LYS A 97 -4.98 1.67 -20.25
CA LYS A 97 -5.63 0.59 -19.52
C LYS A 97 -5.93 1.18 -18.19
N VAL A 98 -7.22 1.31 -17.91
CA VAL A 98 -7.79 1.87 -16.69
C VAL A 98 -6.89 1.47 -15.52
N ILE A 99 -6.08 2.43 -15.07
CA ILE A 99 -4.89 2.22 -14.22
C ILE A 99 -5.28 1.51 -12.91
N SER A 100 -6.53 1.72 -12.54
CA SER A 100 -7.27 0.96 -11.55
C SER A 100 -8.68 0.72 -12.12
N PRO A 101 -9.15 -0.53 -12.33
CA PRO A 101 -10.53 -0.81 -12.77
C PRO A 101 -11.61 -0.20 -11.86
N PHE A 102 -11.19 0.40 -10.75
CA PHE A 102 -12.01 0.98 -9.69
C PHE A 102 -12.02 2.53 -9.71
N GLY A 103 -11.46 3.17 -10.74
CA GLY A 103 -11.32 4.63 -10.79
C GLY A 103 -10.39 5.14 -9.69
N ASP A 104 -10.88 6.07 -8.85
CA ASP A 104 -10.14 6.65 -7.73
C ASP A 104 -10.17 5.80 -6.45
N LEU A 105 -11.02 4.76 -6.40
CA LEU A 105 -11.19 3.93 -5.21
C LEU A 105 -10.16 2.80 -5.17
N SER A 106 -9.62 2.50 -3.99
CA SER A 106 -8.89 1.26 -3.76
C SER A 106 -9.85 0.06 -3.72
N LEU A 107 -9.32 -1.15 -3.98
CA LEU A 107 -10.10 -2.39 -3.89
C LEU A 107 -10.80 -2.54 -2.52
N LEU A 108 -10.14 -2.10 -1.44
CA LEU A 108 -10.70 -2.12 -0.09
C LEU A 108 -11.88 -1.18 0.08
N GLU A 109 -11.76 0.06 -0.40
CA GLU A 109 -12.85 1.03 -0.35
C GLU A 109 -14.03 0.58 -1.21
N LEU A 110 -13.76 -0.06 -2.35
CA LEU A 110 -14.79 -0.67 -3.18
C LEU A 110 -15.51 -1.79 -2.42
N ILE A 111 -14.78 -2.72 -1.78
CA ILE A 111 -15.37 -3.78 -0.96
C ILE A 111 -16.29 -3.20 0.13
N VAL A 112 -15.89 -2.11 0.78
CA VAL A 112 -16.70 -1.47 1.83
C VAL A 112 -17.94 -0.77 1.25
N LYS A 113 -17.82 -0.12 0.09
CA LYS A 113 -18.91 0.66 -0.53
C LYS A 113 -19.93 -0.19 -1.28
N THR A 114 -19.48 -1.15 -2.09
CA THR A 114 -20.34 -1.93 -3.00
C THR A 114 -20.53 -3.37 -2.53
N GLY A 115 -19.74 -3.82 -1.55
CA GLY A 115 -19.71 -5.21 -1.11
C GLY A 115 -18.71 -6.05 -1.91
N ILE A 116 -18.25 -7.14 -1.28
CA ILE A 116 -17.14 -7.97 -1.80
C ILE A 116 -17.47 -8.67 -3.11
N GLY A 117 -18.73 -9.07 -3.34
CA GLY A 117 -19.14 -9.72 -4.59
C GLY A 117 -19.00 -8.80 -5.80
N GLU A 118 -19.45 -7.57 -5.66
CA GLU A 118 -19.35 -6.55 -6.71
C GLU A 118 -17.91 -6.05 -6.89
N ALA A 119 -17.14 -5.96 -5.80
CA ALA A 119 -15.73 -5.64 -5.91
C ALA A 119 -14.94 -6.71 -6.70
N ILE A 120 -15.31 -8.00 -6.55
CA ILE A 120 -14.70 -9.10 -7.29
C ILE A 120 -15.13 -9.09 -8.76
N SER A 121 -16.39 -8.77 -9.07
CA SER A 121 -16.89 -8.72 -10.45
C SER A 121 -16.19 -7.65 -11.31
N GLN A 122 -15.61 -6.63 -10.65
CA GLN A 122 -14.84 -5.56 -11.28
C GLN A 122 -13.34 -5.85 -11.42
N LEU A 123 -12.83 -6.97 -10.86
CA LEU A 123 -11.44 -7.38 -11.07
C LEU A 123 -11.19 -7.77 -12.55
N PRO A 124 -9.95 -7.76 -13.06
CA PRO A 124 -9.67 -8.25 -14.41
C PRO A 124 -10.14 -9.69 -14.61
N LYS A 125 -10.77 -10.01 -15.75
CA LYS A 125 -11.36 -11.34 -16.02
C LYS A 125 -10.40 -12.52 -15.77
N GLY A 126 -9.11 -12.33 -16.05
CA GLY A 126 -8.09 -13.36 -15.80
C GLY A 126 -7.80 -13.63 -14.31
N LEU A 127 -8.08 -12.67 -13.42
CA LEU A 127 -8.01 -12.85 -11.96
C LEU A 127 -9.29 -13.52 -11.44
N GLN A 128 -10.45 -13.15 -11.96
CA GLN A 128 -11.75 -13.67 -11.49
C GLN A 128 -11.89 -15.20 -11.61
N SER A 129 -11.23 -15.81 -12.59
CA SER A 129 -11.28 -17.27 -12.81
C SER A 129 -10.55 -18.09 -11.75
N ASN A 130 -9.75 -17.47 -10.87
CA ASN A 130 -8.96 -18.16 -9.87
C ASN A 130 -9.26 -17.60 -8.46
N LYS A 131 -9.97 -18.40 -7.65
CA LYS A 131 -10.40 -18.02 -6.29
C LYS A 131 -9.21 -17.72 -5.38
N GLU A 132 -8.12 -18.45 -5.54
CA GLU A 132 -6.88 -18.25 -4.80
C GLU A 132 -6.23 -16.91 -5.18
N ALA A 133 -6.18 -16.57 -6.47
CA ALA A 133 -5.62 -15.31 -6.94
C ALA A 133 -6.46 -14.09 -6.48
N VAL A 134 -7.80 -14.23 -6.48
CA VAL A 134 -8.70 -13.21 -5.90
C VAL A 134 -8.43 -13.03 -4.41
N ALA A 135 -8.39 -14.12 -3.65
CA ALA A 135 -8.12 -14.09 -2.22
C ALA A 135 -6.76 -13.44 -1.90
N GLU A 136 -5.69 -13.84 -2.59
CA GLU A 136 -4.35 -13.26 -2.41
C GLU A 136 -4.32 -11.76 -2.75
N THR A 137 -5.05 -11.35 -3.79
CA THR A 137 -5.16 -9.93 -4.15
C THR A 137 -5.81 -9.13 -3.02
N ILE A 138 -6.91 -9.62 -2.45
CA ILE A 138 -7.60 -8.97 -1.32
C ILE A 138 -6.70 -8.95 -0.08
N GLU A 139 -6.09 -10.09 0.27
CA GLU A 139 -5.17 -10.25 1.40
C GLU A 139 -3.98 -9.27 1.31
N ASN A 140 -3.40 -9.11 0.11
CA ASN A 140 -2.30 -8.18 -0.13
C ASN A 140 -2.73 -6.72 0.00
N ASN A 141 -3.92 -6.37 -0.48
CA ASN A 141 -4.47 -5.03 -0.32
C ASN A 141 -4.70 -4.72 1.17
N ILE A 142 -5.35 -5.62 1.93
CA ILE A 142 -5.55 -5.46 3.37
C ILE A 142 -4.21 -5.29 4.08
N ARG A 143 -3.24 -6.16 3.81
CA ARG A 143 -1.90 -6.08 4.41
C ARG A 143 -1.22 -4.75 4.12
N SER A 144 -1.29 -4.27 2.88
CA SER A 144 -0.71 -2.97 2.49
C SER A 144 -1.34 -1.83 3.28
N THR A 145 -2.67 -1.81 3.41
CA THR A 145 -3.38 -0.77 4.17
C THR A 145 -3.08 -0.84 5.66
N ILE A 146 -3.01 -2.04 6.26
CA ILE A 146 -2.57 -2.22 7.65
C ILE A 146 -1.18 -1.62 7.86
N ILE A 147 -0.22 -1.90 6.96
CA ILE A 147 1.15 -1.37 7.09
C ILE A 147 1.17 0.15 6.99
N LYS A 148 0.44 0.74 6.04
CA LYS A 148 0.38 2.20 5.85
C LYS A 148 -0.23 2.90 7.07
N SER A 149 -1.26 2.32 7.66
CA SER A 149 -1.96 2.90 8.80
C SER A 149 -1.36 2.52 10.16
N HIS A 150 -0.38 1.60 10.21
CA HIS A 150 0.15 1.04 11.45
C HIS A 150 0.67 2.09 12.42
N LEU A 151 1.36 3.13 11.93
CA LEU A 151 1.90 4.20 12.77
C LEU A 151 0.81 5.03 13.48
N ASN A 152 -0.41 5.06 12.94
CA ASN A 152 -1.52 5.79 13.55
C ASN A 152 -2.04 5.07 14.80
N ASP A 153 -2.03 3.73 14.82
CA ASP A 153 -2.46 2.94 15.97
C ASP A 153 -1.81 1.54 15.94
N PRO A 154 -0.56 1.42 16.43
CA PRO A 154 0.21 0.18 16.32
C PRO A 154 -0.51 -1.03 16.93
N ALA A 155 -1.01 -0.91 18.16
CA ALA A 155 -1.71 -1.99 18.84
C ALA A 155 -2.98 -2.44 18.10
N TYR A 156 -3.77 -1.52 17.55
CA TYR A 156 -4.96 -1.87 16.76
C TYR A 156 -4.59 -2.61 15.47
N PHE A 157 -3.64 -2.08 14.71
CA PHE A 157 -3.26 -2.66 13.42
C PHE A 157 -2.46 -3.96 13.58
N ASP A 158 -1.77 -4.18 14.70
CA ASP A 158 -1.19 -5.47 15.06
C ASP A 158 -2.28 -6.54 15.29
N LYS A 159 -3.36 -6.20 16.01
CA LYS A 159 -4.54 -7.08 16.16
C LYS A 159 -5.16 -7.40 14.78
N MET A 160 -5.32 -6.40 13.90
CA MET A 160 -5.84 -6.62 12.55
C MET A 160 -4.91 -7.51 11.71
N SER A 161 -3.59 -7.35 11.84
CA SER A 161 -2.60 -8.18 11.16
C SER A 161 -2.67 -9.65 11.63
N GLN A 162 -2.88 -9.87 12.93
CA GLN A 162 -3.07 -11.21 13.48
C GLN A 162 -4.34 -11.86 12.91
N LEU A 163 -5.47 -11.15 12.95
CA LEU A 163 -6.74 -11.63 12.40
C LEU A 163 -6.62 -11.97 10.90
N LEU A 164 -5.93 -11.13 10.12
CA LEU A 164 -5.63 -11.43 8.72
C LEU A 164 -4.85 -12.73 8.58
N GLY A 165 -3.80 -12.90 9.40
CA GLY A 165 -2.97 -14.12 9.41
C GLY A 165 -3.78 -15.38 9.69
N GLU A 166 -4.67 -15.33 10.67
CA GLU A 166 -5.58 -16.43 11.02
C GLU A 166 -6.55 -16.76 9.87
N LEU A 167 -7.12 -15.76 9.20
CA LEU A 167 -7.99 -15.96 8.04
C LEU A 167 -7.25 -16.61 6.87
N ILE A 168 -6.02 -16.18 6.60
CA ILE A 168 -5.16 -16.76 5.55
C ILE A 168 -4.84 -18.22 5.88
N ALA A 169 -4.45 -18.51 7.11
CA ALA A 169 -4.14 -19.87 7.56
C ALA A 169 -5.35 -20.79 7.43
N ASN A 170 -6.52 -20.35 7.92
CA ASN A 170 -7.77 -21.09 7.84
C ASN A 170 -8.19 -21.37 6.39
N ARG A 171 -8.06 -20.38 5.49
CA ARG A 171 -8.34 -20.55 4.06
C ARG A 171 -7.39 -21.58 3.43
N LYS A 172 -6.07 -21.46 3.66
CA LYS A 172 -5.07 -22.38 3.11
C LYS A 172 -5.25 -23.81 3.61
N ALA A 173 -5.65 -23.97 4.88
CA ALA A 173 -6.02 -25.26 5.46
C ALA A 173 -7.39 -25.79 5.01
N LYS A 174 -8.15 -25.01 4.19
CA LYS A 174 -9.54 -25.29 3.83
C LYS A 174 -10.46 -25.52 5.05
N ALA A 175 -10.11 -24.91 6.18
CA ALA A 175 -10.85 -25.01 7.43
C ALA A 175 -12.13 -24.15 7.45
N ILE A 176 -12.29 -23.27 6.45
CA ILE A 176 -13.47 -22.43 6.25
C ILE A 176 -13.91 -22.51 4.79
N ASP A 177 -15.22 -22.48 4.56
CA ASP A 177 -15.78 -22.37 3.22
C ASP A 177 -15.43 -21.01 2.58
N TYR A 178 -15.33 -20.97 1.25
CA TYR A 178 -14.95 -19.77 0.51
C TYR A 178 -15.94 -18.60 0.73
N VAL A 179 -17.25 -18.87 0.79
CA VAL A 179 -18.25 -17.83 1.05
C VAL A 179 -18.10 -17.29 2.47
N ALA A 180 -17.86 -18.17 3.44
CA ALA A 180 -17.60 -17.77 4.83
C ALA A 180 -16.31 -16.95 4.96
N TYR A 181 -15.25 -17.33 4.24
CA TYR A 181 -14.01 -16.56 4.13
C TYR A 181 -14.26 -15.16 3.56
N LEU A 182 -14.99 -15.04 2.44
CA LEU A 182 -15.29 -13.75 1.83
C LEU A 182 -16.07 -12.83 2.76
N LYS A 183 -16.99 -13.37 3.57
CA LYS A 183 -17.69 -12.58 4.58
C LYS A 183 -16.73 -12.04 5.66
N LYS A 184 -15.89 -12.91 6.23
CA LYS A 184 -14.94 -12.51 7.28
C LYS A 184 -13.87 -11.53 6.77
N ILE A 185 -13.37 -11.72 5.55
CA ILE A 185 -12.36 -10.84 4.97
C ILE A 185 -12.96 -9.46 4.63
N ALA A 186 -14.24 -9.39 4.24
CA ALA A 186 -14.96 -8.14 4.04
C ALA A 186 -15.19 -7.38 5.36
N GLU A 187 -15.53 -8.09 6.44
CA GLU A 187 -15.65 -7.51 7.78
C GLU A 187 -14.29 -6.94 8.25
N LEU A 188 -13.20 -7.68 8.05
CA LEU A 188 -11.85 -7.19 8.35
C LEU A 188 -11.48 -5.97 7.50
N ALA A 189 -11.76 -5.99 6.20
CA ALA A 189 -11.55 -4.86 5.29
C ALA A 189 -12.25 -3.58 5.80
N LYS A 190 -13.49 -3.72 6.28
CA LYS A 190 -14.24 -2.61 6.88
C LYS A 190 -13.57 -2.06 8.14
N GLN A 191 -13.09 -2.93 9.03
CA GLN A 191 -12.40 -2.54 10.25
C GLN A 191 -11.07 -1.81 9.97
N VAL A 192 -10.34 -2.23 8.93
CA VAL A 192 -9.06 -1.62 8.53
C VAL A 192 -9.26 -0.23 7.90
N ILE A 193 -10.29 -0.04 7.07
CA ILE A 193 -10.57 1.24 6.42
C ILE A 193 -11.28 2.22 7.36
N THR A 194 -12.18 1.70 8.20
CA THR A 194 -12.96 2.50 9.15
C THR A 194 -12.92 1.82 10.51
N PRO A 195 -11.88 2.09 11.32
CA PRO A 195 -11.82 1.61 12.69
C PRO A 195 -13.09 2.02 13.44
N SER A 196 -13.88 1.03 13.88
CA SER A 196 -15.25 1.18 14.36
C SER A 196 -15.42 2.27 15.44
N ASN A 197 -16.59 2.92 15.44
CA ASN A 197 -17.21 3.86 16.40
C ASN A 197 -16.69 3.86 17.85
N PRO A 198 -16.85 5.00 18.59
CA PRO A 198 -16.31 5.23 19.93
C PRO A 198 -16.31 4.01 20.83
N ILE A 199 -15.14 3.69 21.40
CA ILE A 199 -14.96 2.58 22.36
C ILE A 199 -15.84 2.83 23.59
N SER A 200 -15.94 4.09 24.00
CA SER A 200 -16.83 4.57 25.05
C SER A 200 -17.23 6.02 24.76
N PRO A 201 -18.21 6.60 25.49
CA PRO A 201 -18.55 8.02 25.36
C PRO A 201 -17.39 8.98 25.62
N LYS A 202 -16.33 8.53 26.32
CA LYS A 202 -15.15 9.35 26.63
C LYS A 202 -14.00 9.17 25.62
N ILE A 203 -13.92 8.00 24.99
CA ILE A 203 -12.96 7.66 23.93
C ILE A 203 -13.64 7.87 22.57
N ASP A 204 -13.91 9.13 22.28
CA ASP A 204 -14.70 9.62 21.15
C ASP A 204 -13.85 10.06 19.95
N THR A 205 -12.57 10.37 20.17
CA THR A 205 -11.65 10.81 19.12
C THR A 205 -10.69 9.71 18.67
N ALA A 206 -9.99 9.93 17.55
CA ALA A 206 -9.03 8.97 17.00
C ALA A 206 -7.77 8.90 17.88
N GLY A 207 -7.28 10.05 18.34
CA GLY A 207 -6.10 10.13 19.21
C GLY A 207 -6.31 9.45 20.56
N LYS A 208 -7.44 9.71 21.24
CA LYS A 208 -7.80 9.00 22.48
C LYS A 208 -7.89 7.50 22.29
N ARG A 209 -8.38 7.05 21.14
CA ARG A 209 -8.49 5.62 20.81
C ARG A 209 -7.14 4.97 20.61
N ALA A 210 -6.26 5.63 19.86
CA ALA A 210 -4.90 5.18 19.68
C ALA A 210 -4.18 5.09 21.03
N LEU A 211 -4.33 6.10 21.90
CA LEU A 211 -3.82 6.04 23.27
C LEU A 211 -4.40 4.85 24.04
N TYR A 212 -5.72 4.69 24.08
CA TYR A 212 -6.38 3.58 24.77
C TYR A 212 -5.87 2.21 24.31
N ASN A 213 -5.83 1.97 23.00
CA ASN A 213 -5.37 0.70 22.43
C ASN A 213 -3.91 0.42 22.78
N ASN A 214 -3.08 1.46 22.81
CA ASN A 214 -1.64 1.35 23.04
C ASN A 214 -1.25 1.45 24.53
N LEU A 215 -2.19 1.69 25.44
CA LEU A 215 -1.99 1.79 26.89
C LEU A 215 -2.72 0.66 27.63
N ASN A 216 -2.72 -0.54 27.04
CA ASN A 216 -3.38 -1.73 27.60
C ASN A 216 -4.86 -1.52 27.92
N GLU A 217 -5.56 -0.75 27.08
CA GLU A 217 -7.01 -0.54 27.22
C GLU A 217 -7.39 0.17 28.55
N ASN A 218 -6.46 0.95 29.11
CA ASN A 218 -6.69 1.76 30.29
C ASN A 218 -7.31 3.12 29.93
N GLU A 219 -8.63 3.26 30.10
CA GLU A 219 -9.38 4.48 29.79
C GLU A 219 -8.89 5.69 30.61
N GLU A 220 -8.64 5.53 31.90
CA GLU A 220 -8.23 6.64 32.78
C GLU A 220 -6.86 7.20 32.41
N LEU A 221 -5.91 6.31 32.12
CA LEU A 221 -4.56 6.71 31.70
C LEU A 221 -4.58 7.38 30.32
N ALA A 222 -5.35 6.84 29.37
CA ALA A 222 -5.48 7.43 28.04
C ALA A 222 -6.07 8.85 28.09
N LEU A 223 -7.10 9.07 28.91
CA LEU A 223 -7.70 10.40 29.10
C LEU A 223 -6.76 11.37 29.82
N THR A 224 -6.02 10.88 30.82
CA THR A 224 -5.01 11.70 31.52
C THR A 224 -3.91 12.16 30.57
N ILE A 225 -3.41 11.26 29.72
CA ILE A 225 -2.39 11.59 28.71
C ILE A 225 -2.95 12.53 27.64
N ASP A 226 -4.14 12.25 27.10
CA ASP A 226 -4.81 13.14 26.13
C ASP A 226 -4.89 14.58 26.65
N LYS A 227 -5.32 14.72 27.91
CA LYS A 227 -5.43 16.02 28.57
C LYS A 227 -4.05 16.66 28.76
N ALA A 228 -3.09 15.93 29.32
CA ALA A 228 -1.75 16.45 29.57
C ALA A 228 -1.09 16.99 28.29
N VAL A 229 -1.22 16.26 27.18
CA VAL A 229 -0.70 16.68 25.86
C VAL A 229 -1.41 17.95 25.38
N LYS A 230 -2.74 18.00 25.47
CA LYS A 230 -3.53 19.17 25.04
C LYS A 230 -3.25 20.42 25.88
N ASP A 231 -2.96 20.27 27.16
CA ASP A 231 -2.67 21.38 28.07
C ASP A 231 -1.27 21.98 27.82
N VAL A 232 -0.28 21.17 27.44
CA VAL A 232 1.12 21.62 27.28
C VAL A 232 1.53 21.88 25.82
N ARG A 233 0.77 21.38 24.84
CA ARG A 233 1.12 21.55 23.43
C ARG A 233 1.06 23.04 23.05
N ASN A 234 2.14 23.53 22.47
CA ASN A 234 2.14 24.83 21.80
C ASN A 234 1.64 24.67 20.37
N HIS A 235 1.17 25.75 19.75
CA HIS A 235 0.87 25.73 18.31
C HIS A 235 2.13 25.37 17.50
N ASP A 236 1.97 24.65 16.38
CA ASP A 236 3.08 24.20 15.52
C ASP A 236 4.22 23.54 16.28
N TRP A 237 3.90 22.57 17.15
CA TRP A 237 4.90 21.86 17.95
C TRP A 237 5.60 20.73 17.20
N LEU A 238 5.00 20.23 16.12
CA LEU A 238 5.54 19.15 15.30
C LEU A 238 6.91 19.53 14.73
N ASP A 239 7.88 18.62 14.88
CA ASP A 239 9.25 18.75 14.39
C ASP A 239 10.04 19.92 15.01
N VAL A 240 9.54 20.50 16.11
CA VAL A 240 10.25 21.50 16.91
C VAL A 240 10.72 20.87 18.21
N GLU A 241 11.98 20.43 18.25
CA GLU A 241 12.54 19.64 19.37
C GLU A 241 12.25 20.23 20.76
N ALA A 242 12.37 21.55 20.92
CA ALA A 242 12.13 22.20 22.21
C ALA A 242 10.67 22.03 22.69
N ARG A 243 9.71 22.08 21.76
CA ARG A 243 8.27 21.90 22.04
C ARG A 243 7.92 20.43 22.20
N GLU A 244 8.51 19.56 21.39
CA GLU A 244 8.40 18.11 21.55
C GLU A 244 8.89 17.65 22.93
N ARG A 245 10.01 18.20 23.42
CA ARG A 245 10.55 17.90 24.76
C ARG A 245 9.58 18.26 25.88
N VAL A 246 8.80 19.34 25.75
CA VAL A 246 7.79 19.72 26.75
C VAL A 246 6.68 18.67 26.82
N ILE A 247 6.20 18.20 25.67
CA ILE A 247 5.18 17.15 25.61
C ILE A 247 5.74 15.84 26.18
N LYS A 248 6.96 15.45 25.80
CA LYS A 248 7.63 14.27 26.34
C LYS A 248 7.82 14.33 27.86
N PHE A 249 8.12 15.51 28.42
CA PHE A 249 8.20 15.69 29.85
C PHE A 249 6.85 15.44 30.54
N ALA A 250 5.76 16.00 30.02
CA ALA A 250 4.42 15.76 30.54
C ALA A 250 4.01 14.27 30.45
N LEU A 251 4.38 13.59 29.36
CA LEU A 251 4.18 12.14 29.21
C LEU A 251 4.97 11.36 30.27
N ASN A 252 6.21 11.77 30.55
CA ASN A 252 7.08 11.10 31.51
C ASN A 252 6.56 11.17 32.95
N GLU A 253 5.87 12.26 33.32
CA GLU A 253 5.22 12.36 34.64
C GLU A 253 4.14 11.28 34.85
N GLN A 254 3.44 10.90 33.78
CA GLN A 254 2.35 9.92 33.82
C GLN A 254 2.86 8.49 33.63
N LEU A 255 3.73 8.26 32.64
CA LEU A 255 4.20 6.93 32.25
C LEU A 255 5.37 6.45 33.10
N LYS A 256 6.24 7.36 33.57
CA LYS A 256 7.45 7.08 34.37
C LYS A 256 8.41 6.07 33.73
N ASP A 257 8.32 5.88 32.42
CA ASP A 257 9.17 5.01 31.62
C ASP A 257 9.55 5.74 30.32
N ALA A 258 10.85 5.92 30.11
CA ALA A 258 11.35 6.69 28.97
C ALA A 258 11.08 6.00 27.62
N GLY A 259 11.04 4.67 27.58
CA GLY A 259 10.74 3.91 26.37
C GLY A 259 9.28 4.06 25.97
N GLU A 260 8.38 3.97 26.94
CA GLU A 260 6.94 4.18 26.75
C GLU A 260 6.63 5.62 26.35
N VAL A 261 7.35 6.61 26.90
CA VAL A 261 7.23 8.02 26.48
C VAL A 261 7.53 8.18 25.00
N GLU A 262 8.66 7.68 24.51
CA GLU A 262 9.02 7.78 23.10
C GLU A 262 8.02 7.03 22.19
N ARG A 263 7.57 5.86 22.63
CA ARG A 263 6.59 5.04 21.91
C ARG A 263 5.24 5.76 21.78
N ILE A 264 4.70 6.27 22.88
CA ILE A 264 3.41 6.96 22.91
C ILE A 264 3.50 8.32 22.20
N PHE A 265 4.61 9.03 22.36
CA PHE A 265 4.85 10.29 21.65
C PHE A 265 4.83 10.11 20.12
N ALA A 266 5.43 9.03 19.61
CA ALA A 266 5.40 8.73 18.18
C ALA A 266 3.96 8.54 17.65
N ILE A 267 3.08 7.93 18.45
CA ILE A 267 1.66 7.74 18.11
C ILE A 267 0.91 9.08 18.13
N ILE A 268 1.17 9.92 19.15
CA ILE A 268 0.58 11.26 19.27
C ILE A 268 0.91 12.11 18.04
N LYS A 269 2.15 12.08 17.55
CA LYS A 269 2.57 12.81 16.34
C LYS A 269 1.77 12.46 15.09
N GLN A 270 1.18 11.27 15.01
CA GLN A 270 0.39 10.85 13.85
C GLN A 270 -1.07 11.29 13.92
N GLN A 271 -1.54 11.82 15.06
CA GLN A 271 -2.96 12.20 15.22
C GLN A 271 -3.18 13.66 14.84
N PRO A 272 -4.05 13.97 13.87
CA PRO A 272 -4.31 15.36 13.45
C PRO A 272 -4.97 16.25 14.52
N GLU A 273 -5.50 15.65 15.59
CA GLU A 273 -6.19 16.37 16.67
C GLU A 273 -5.25 16.98 17.72
N TYR A 274 -3.99 16.54 17.76
CA TYR A 274 -2.90 17.08 18.60
C TYR A 274 -2.05 18.09 17.83
#